data_AF-A0A9D4JY17-F1
#
_entry.id   AF-A0A9D4JY17-F1
#
_cell.length_a   1.000
_cell.length_b   1.000
_cell.length_c   1.000
_cell.angle_alpha   90.00
_cell.angle_beta   90.00
_cell.angle_gamma   90.00
#
_symmetry.space_group_name_H-M   'P 1'
#
loop_
_entity.id
_entity.type
_entity.pdbx_description
1 polymer ?
#
loop_
_entity_poly.entity_id
_entity_poly.type
_entity_poly.pdbx_seq_one_letter_code
_entity_poly.pdbx_strand_id
1 'polypeptide(L)'
;MVWITVFYLTAHSYVQCITYNLYLVWRVFWALYHTAWIIVTGVRADQWAGPDRSQHIKWFIFLTDWAYLCLTIATIVDAMATTYIHFKRMDIRKGAAASLPWYLRADWCLTTTAHVVSVVTSAAYWGLLYSGDEVTAVDIETHVIHRVYVILNVCVTGMLMRILHFWFPTLFGLTYSLFSLFYHLAG
;
A
#
# COMPACT_ATOMS: atom_id res chain seq x y z
N MET A 1 14.39 17.67 6.62
CA MET A 1 14.15 17.35 5.18
C MET A 1 15.39 16.88 4.41
N VAL A 2 16.63 17.25 4.78
CA VAL A 2 17.87 16.84 4.09
C VAL A 2 18.09 15.32 4.02
N TRP A 3 17.62 14.56 5.02
CA TRP A 3 17.81 13.11 5.10
C TRP A 3 16.91 12.25 4.20
N ILE A 4 15.80 12.81 3.69
CA ILE A 4 14.89 12.12 2.75
C ILE A 4 15.55 12.08 1.36
N THR A 5 16.28 13.14 1.01
CA THR A 5 17.08 13.25 -0.22
C THR A 5 18.24 12.26 -0.21
N VAL A 6 18.87 12.04 0.95
CA VAL A 6 19.92 11.03 1.10
C VAL A 6 19.38 9.64 0.77
N PHE A 7 18.24 9.20 1.32
CA PHE A 7 17.76 7.82 1.10
C PHE A 7 17.40 7.47 -0.35
N TYR A 8 16.72 8.35 -1.09
CA TYR A 8 16.41 8.09 -2.50
C TYR A 8 17.64 8.19 -3.41
N LEU A 9 18.64 9.01 -3.03
CA LEU A 9 19.90 9.13 -3.78
C LEU A 9 20.95 8.10 -3.35
N THR A 10 20.89 7.57 -2.12
CA THR A 10 21.76 6.48 -1.60
C THR A 10 21.13 5.10 -1.77
N ALA A 11 19.84 5.01 -2.13
CA ALA A 11 19.25 3.77 -2.64
C ALA A 11 19.96 3.29 -3.92
N HIS A 12 20.78 4.13 -4.57
CA HIS A 12 21.79 3.70 -5.56
C HIS A 12 22.68 2.55 -5.09
N SER A 13 22.86 2.38 -3.78
CA SER A 13 23.63 1.26 -3.20
C SER A 13 22.80 -0.02 -3.01
N TYR A 14 21.47 0.06 -2.87
CA TYR A 14 20.60 -1.10 -2.60
C TYR A 14 19.79 -1.55 -3.83
N VAL A 15 19.58 -0.67 -4.81
CA VAL A 15 19.14 -0.99 -6.18
C VAL A 15 20.22 -1.79 -6.95
N GLN A 16 21.34 -2.15 -6.32
CA GLN A 16 22.37 -2.98 -6.94
C GLN A 16 21.96 -4.44 -7.15
N CYS A 17 20.93 -4.94 -6.44
CA CYS A 17 20.49 -6.34 -6.61
C CYS A 17 19.53 -6.52 -7.80
N ILE A 18 18.79 -5.48 -8.21
CA ILE A 18 17.75 -5.55 -9.25
C ILE A 18 17.99 -4.43 -10.27
N THR A 19 18.10 -4.81 -11.55
CA THR A 19 18.25 -3.83 -12.64
C THR A 19 17.03 -2.91 -12.73
N TYR A 20 17.21 -1.66 -13.18
CA TYR A 20 16.11 -0.71 -13.35
C TYR A 20 14.94 -1.23 -14.21
N ASN A 21 15.22 -2.11 -15.18
CA ASN A 21 14.19 -2.75 -16.00
C ASN A 21 13.36 -3.73 -15.19
N LEU A 22 14.01 -4.61 -14.41
CA LEU A 22 13.33 -5.56 -13.54
C LEU A 22 12.54 -4.85 -12.43
N TYR A 23 13.07 -3.75 -11.89
CA TYR A 23 12.37 -2.92 -10.92
C TYR A 23 11.11 -2.27 -11.53
N LEU A 24 11.18 -1.77 -12.76
CA LEU A 24 10.01 -1.25 -13.46
C LEU A 24 8.94 -2.34 -13.67
N VAL A 25 9.35 -3.53 -14.12
CA VAL A 25 8.44 -4.67 -14.28
C VAL A 25 7.78 -5.05 -12.95
N TRP A 26 8.56 -5.12 -11.86
CA TRP A 26 8.06 -5.35 -10.51
C TRP A 26 6.95 -4.35 -10.12
N ARG A 27 7.21 -3.05 -10.30
CA ARG A 27 6.25 -1.99 -9.93
C ARG A 27 4.97 -2.06 -10.75
N VAL A 28 5.08 -2.25 -12.08
CA VAL A 28 3.91 -2.34 -12.96
C VAL A 28 3.10 -3.61 -12.67
N PHE A 29 3.76 -4.76 -12.47
CA PHE A 29 3.09 -6.01 -12.14
C PHE A 29 2.23 -5.88 -10.88
N TRP A 30 2.80 -5.37 -9.78
CA TRP A 30 2.06 -5.24 -8.52
C TRP A 30 0.96 -4.18 -8.58
N ALA A 31 1.17 -3.07 -9.28
CA ALA A 31 0.11 -2.09 -9.51
C ALA A 31 -1.09 -2.71 -10.24
N LEU A 32 -0.83 -3.51 -11.29
CA LEU A 32 -1.88 -4.21 -12.03
C LEU A 32 -2.55 -5.29 -11.17
N TYR A 33 -1.79 -6.08 -10.42
CA TYR A 33 -2.31 -7.09 -9.52
C TYR A 33 -3.27 -6.47 -8.49
N HIS A 34 -2.82 -5.43 -7.80
CA HIS A 34 -3.63 -4.81 -6.75
C HIS A 34 -4.86 -4.10 -7.31
N THR A 35 -4.72 -3.45 -8.47
CA THR A 35 -5.86 -2.84 -9.18
C THR A 35 -6.89 -3.89 -9.59
N ALA A 36 -6.45 -5.02 -10.14
CA ALA A 36 -7.35 -6.11 -10.52
C ALA A 36 -8.06 -6.66 -9.29
N TRP A 37 -7.33 -6.93 -8.21
CA TRP A 37 -7.90 -7.52 -7.01
C TRP A 37 -8.89 -6.59 -6.31
N ILE A 38 -8.62 -5.27 -6.20
CA ILE A 38 -9.57 -4.35 -5.57
C ILE A 38 -10.87 -4.22 -6.37
N ILE A 39 -10.80 -4.37 -7.69
CA ILE A 39 -11.99 -4.44 -8.55
C ILE A 39 -12.73 -5.75 -8.27
N VAL A 40 -12.03 -6.88 -8.15
CA VAL A 40 -12.64 -8.17 -7.81
C VAL A 40 -13.33 -8.12 -6.45
N THR A 41 -12.72 -7.56 -5.41
CA THR A 41 -13.35 -7.48 -4.08
C THR A 41 -14.63 -6.66 -4.08
N GLY A 42 -14.71 -5.61 -4.91
CA GLY A 42 -15.92 -4.81 -5.07
C GLY A 42 -16.99 -5.48 -5.95
N VAL A 43 -16.60 -6.08 -7.07
CA VAL A 43 -17.53 -6.71 -8.04
C VAL A 43 -18.04 -8.07 -7.55
N ARG A 44 -17.18 -8.84 -6.89
CA ARG A 44 -17.46 -10.16 -6.32
C ARG A 44 -17.60 -10.09 -4.81
N ALA A 45 -18.37 -9.11 -4.34
CA ALA A 45 -18.64 -8.91 -2.93
C ALA A 45 -19.32 -10.12 -2.27
N ASP A 46 -19.96 -10.98 -3.06
CA ASP A 46 -20.52 -12.27 -2.62
C ASP A 46 -19.50 -13.17 -1.93
N GLN A 47 -18.22 -13.07 -2.32
CA GLN A 47 -17.15 -13.91 -1.79
C GLN A 47 -16.82 -13.62 -0.32
N TRP A 48 -17.10 -12.42 0.18
CA TRP A 48 -16.87 -12.03 1.58
C TRP A 48 -18.14 -11.60 2.32
N ALA A 49 -19.16 -11.11 1.62
CA ALA A 49 -20.41 -10.60 2.20
C ALA A 49 -21.58 -11.60 2.15
N GLY A 50 -21.43 -12.69 1.38
CA GLY A 50 -22.51 -13.62 1.07
C GLY A 50 -23.49 -13.11 0.01
N PRO A 51 -24.58 -13.85 -0.27
CA PRO A 51 -25.48 -13.57 -1.39
C PRO A 51 -26.35 -12.33 -1.20
N ASP A 52 -26.49 -11.81 0.03
CA ASP A 52 -27.31 -10.64 0.33
C ASP A 52 -26.62 -9.35 -0.13
N ARG A 53 -27.20 -8.70 -1.14
CA ARG A 53 -26.67 -7.45 -1.72
C ARG A 53 -26.63 -6.29 -0.73
N SER A 54 -27.47 -6.30 0.31
CA SER A 54 -27.40 -5.25 1.34
C SER A 54 -26.10 -5.31 2.15
N GLN A 55 -25.46 -6.48 2.23
CA GLN A 55 -24.16 -6.63 2.88
C GLN A 55 -23.01 -6.13 2.00
N HIS A 56 -23.19 -6.05 0.67
CA HIS A 56 -22.12 -5.69 -0.26
C HIS A 56 -21.67 -4.24 -0.09
N ILE A 57 -22.57 -3.35 0.33
CA ILE A 57 -22.23 -1.94 0.61
C ILE A 57 -21.34 -1.78 1.85
N LYS A 58 -21.27 -2.79 2.72
CA LYS A 58 -20.41 -2.77 3.91
C LYS A 58 -18.92 -2.78 3.57
N TRP A 59 -18.55 -3.03 2.32
CA TRP A 59 -17.17 -2.88 1.84
C TRP A 59 -16.58 -1.53 2.26
N PHE A 60 -17.37 -0.45 2.11
CA PHE A 60 -16.91 0.89 2.45
C PHE A 60 -16.70 1.11 3.95
N ILE A 61 -17.21 0.25 4.83
CA ILE A 61 -17.02 0.41 6.27
C ILE A 61 -15.84 -0.42 6.79
N PHE A 62 -15.30 -1.38 6.04
CA PHE A 62 -14.22 -2.21 6.55
C PHE A 62 -12.87 -1.49 6.46
N LEU A 63 -12.19 -1.40 7.61
CA LEU A 63 -10.83 -0.85 7.68
C LEU A 63 -9.85 -1.58 6.77
N THR A 64 -9.99 -2.89 6.61
CA THR A 64 -9.13 -3.70 5.74
C THR A 64 -9.24 -3.28 4.27
N ASP A 65 -10.45 -2.94 3.82
CA ASP A 65 -10.71 -2.47 2.46
C ASP A 65 -10.15 -1.06 2.23
N TRP A 66 -10.28 -0.16 3.21
CA TRP A 66 -9.63 1.15 3.19
C TRP A 66 -8.10 1.04 3.15
N ALA A 67 -7.52 0.16 3.97
CA ALA A 67 -6.10 -0.13 3.97
C ALA A 67 -5.64 -0.65 2.61
N TYR A 68 -6.44 -1.53 2.01
CA TYR A 68 -6.13 -2.10 0.72
C TYR A 68 -6.28 -1.11 -0.44
N LEU A 69 -7.26 -0.22 -0.38
CA LEU A 69 -7.39 0.91 -1.30
C LEU A 69 -6.16 1.83 -1.21
N CYS A 70 -5.72 2.17 0.00
CA CYS A 70 -4.51 2.97 0.20
C CYS A 70 -3.27 2.29 -0.41
N LEU A 71 -3.11 0.98 -0.21
CA LEU A 71 -2.04 0.19 -0.82
C LEU A 71 -2.12 0.18 -2.34
N THR A 72 -3.31 0.01 -2.91
CA THR A 72 -3.50 0.01 -4.36
C THR A 72 -3.10 1.34 -4.96
N ILE A 73 -3.55 2.46 -4.38
CA ILE A 73 -3.17 3.81 -4.81
C ILE A 73 -1.65 3.99 -4.69
N ALA A 74 -1.04 3.56 -3.58
CA ALA A 74 0.41 3.62 -3.39
C ALA A 74 1.16 2.89 -4.51
N THR A 75 0.76 1.66 -4.84
CA THR A 75 1.42 0.87 -5.90
C THR A 75 1.27 1.49 -7.29
N ILE A 76 0.12 2.11 -7.59
CA ILE A 76 -0.10 2.85 -8.84
C ILE A 76 0.83 4.06 -8.91
N VAL A 77 0.92 4.85 -7.83
CA VAL A 77 1.79 6.03 -7.77
C VAL A 77 3.27 5.62 -7.90
N ASP A 78 3.70 4.57 -7.20
CA ASP A 78 5.03 3.98 -7.31
C ASP A 78 5.35 3.57 -8.76
N ALA A 79 4.39 2.90 -9.45
CA ALA A 79 4.55 2.49 -10.84
C ALA A 79 4.61 3.69 -11.80
N MET A 80 3.77 4.69 -11.61
CA MET A 80 3.78 5.93 -12.39
C MET A 80 5.08 6.71 -12.21
N ALA A 81 5.52 6.89 -10.96
CA ALA A 81 6.76 7.59 -10.63
C ALA A 81 7.98 6.85 -11.20
N THR A 82 8.04 5.52 -11.04
CA THR A 82 9.12 4.70 -11.58
C THR A 82 9.16 4.74 -13.10
N THR A 83 8.00 4.66 -13.77
CA THR A 83 7.89 4.77 -15.23
C THR A 83 8.38 6.13 -15.72
N TYR A 84 7.91 7.21 -15.09
CA TYR A 84 8.33 8.57 -15.43
C TYR A 84 9.83 8.74 -15.24
N ILE A 85 10.41 8.22 -14.15
CA ILE A 85 11.85 8.27 -13.92
C ILE A 85 12.62 7.48 -14.96
N HIS A 86 12.14 6.28 -15.29
CA HIS A 86 12.77 5.39 -16.25
C HIS A 86 12.93 6.04 -17.63
N PHE A 87 11.87 6.71 -18.13
CA PHE A 87 11.84 7.26 -19.47
C PHE A 87 12.23 8.75 -19.56
N LYS A 88 12.03 9.53 -18.50
CA LYS A 88 12.16 11.00 -18.56
C LYS A 88 13.15 11.60 -17.55
N ARG A 89 13.54 10.90 -16.49
CA ARG A 89 14.45 11.42 -15.44
C ARG A 89 15.72 10.61 -15.30
N MET A 90 16.52 10.61 -16.37
CA MET A 90 17.84 9.98 -16.37
C MET A 90 18.79 10.62 -15.35
N ASP A 91 18.59 11.88 -14.98
CA ASP A 91 19.31 12.57 -13.91
C ASP A 91 19.15 11.86 -12.56
N ILE A 92 17.94 11.48 -12.19
CA ILE A 92 17.66 10.72 -10.95
C ILE A 92 18.25 9.32 -11.06
N ARG A 93 18.04 8.66 -12.22
CA ARG A 93 18.55 7.30 -12.48
C ARG A 93 20.07 7.21 -12.48
N LYS A 94 20.78 8.31 -12.74
CA LYS A 94 22.25 8.40 -12.69
C LYS A 94 22.78 9.06 -11.40
N GLY A 95 21.90 9.42 -10.46
CA GLY A 95 22.29 10.06 -9.21
C GLY A 95 22.78 11.52 -9.38
N ALA A 96 22.51 12.14 -10.52
CA ALA A 96 22.89 13.52 -10.84
C ALA A 96 21.84 14.57 -10.41
N ALA A 97 20.72 14.13 -9.83
CA ALA A 97 19.66 15.03 -9.41
C ALA A 97 20.06 15.83 -8.14
N ALA A 98 19.98 17.16 -8.24
CA ALA A 98 20.37 18.06 -7.14
C ALA A 98 19.45 17.99 -5.91
N SER A 99 18.19 17.59 -6.08
CA SER A 99 17.24 17.44 -4.98
C SER A 99 16.16 16.42 -5.31
N LEU A 100 15.52 15.89 -4.26
CA LEU A 100 14.41 14.95 -4.42
C LEU A 100 13.15 15.69 -4.89
N PRO A 101 12.55 15.32 -6.05
CA PRO A 101 11.30 15.90 -6.52
C PRO A 101 10.16 15.73 -5.51
N TRP A 102 9.20 16.64 -5.55
CA TRP A 102 8.06 16.64 -4.62
C TRP A 102 7.23 15.36 -4.70
N TYR A 103 7.04 14.81 -5.90
CA TYR A 103 6.20 13.62 -6.11
C TYR A 103 6.79 12.38 -5.44
N LEU A 104 8.11 12.25 -5.38
CA LEU A 104 8.77 11.16 -4.63
C LEU A 104 8.66 11.33 -3.12
N ARG A 105 8.51 12.57 -2.62
CA ARG A 105 8.22 12.82 -1.20
C ARG A 105 6.79 12.43 -0.88
N ALA A 106 5.84 12.80 -1.74
CA ALA A 106 4.43 12.46 -1.59
C ALA A 106 4.21 10.94 -1.68
N ASP A 107 4.82 10.29 -2.68
CA ASP A 107 4.84 8.84 -2.85
C ASP A 107 5.39 8.13 -1.60
N TRP A 108 6.52 8.61 -1.07
CA TRP A 108 7.07 8.06 0.16
C TRP A 108 6.12 8.15 1.37
N CYS A 109 5.41 9.28 1.55
CA CYS A 109 4.42 9.40 2.62
C CYS A 109 3.27 8.40 2.44
N LEU A 110 2.78 8.27 1.20
CA LEU A 110 1.68 7.37 0.84
C LEU A 110 2.07 5.90 1.05
N THR A 111 3.21 5.48 0.51
CA THR A 111 3.71 4.10 0.63
C THR A 111 4.06 3.74 2.08
N THR A 112 4.60 4.68 2.86
CA THR A 112 4.79 4.50 4.32
C THR A 112 3.45 4.24 5.01
N THR A 113 2.43 5.05 4.72
CA THR A 113 1.09 4.91 5.29
C THR A 113 0.48 3.55 4.93
N ALA A 114 0.45 3.23 3.63
CA ALA A 114 -0.10 1.99 3.12
C ALA A 114 0.56 0.75 3.73
N HIS A 115 1.89 0.73 3.83
CA HIS A 115 2.62 -0.38 4.43
C HIS A 115 2.29 -0.56 5.91
N VAL A 116 2.31 0.51 6.71
CA VAL A 116 1.97 0.41 8.16
C VAL A 116 0.53 -0.08 8.33
N VAL A 117 -0.43 0.55 7.66
CA VAL A 117 -1.85 0.21 7.84
C VAL A 117 -2.14 -1.22 7.37
N SER A 118 -1.50 -1.68 6.29
CA SER A 118 -1.61 -3.07 5.84
C SER A 118 -1.15 -4.06 6.91
N VAL A 119 0.01 -3.84 7.54
CA VAL A 119 0.52 -4.72 8.60
C VAL A 119 -0.37 -4.65 9.86
N VAL A 120 -0.75 -3.46 10.29
CA VAL A 120 -1.58 -3.25 11.49
C VAL A 120 -2.96 -3.90 11.34
N THR A 121 -3.61 -3.77 10.18
CA THR A 121 -4.92 -4.40 9.94
C THR A 121 -4.84 -5.93 9.92
N SER A 122 -3.74 -6.50 9.41
CA SER A 122 -3.51 -7.96 9.49
C SER A 122 -3.40 -8.40 10.95
N ALA A 123 -2.53 -7.73 11.71
CA ALA A 123 -2.28 -8.06 13.11
C ALA A 123 -3.55 -7.90 13.94
N ALA A 124 -4.36 -6.86 13.69
CA ALA A 124 -5.64 -6.66 14.35
C ALA A 124 -6.63 -7.77 14.01
N TYR A 125 -6.73 -8.19 12.75
CA TYR A 125 -7.60 -9.30 12.37
C TYR A 125 -7.20 -10.60 13.08
N TRP A 126 -5.95 -11.03 12.95
CA TRP A 126 -5.49 -12.30 13.53
C TRP A 126 -5.40 -12.28 15.06
N GLY A 127 -5.12 -11.12 15.65
CA GLY A 127 -4.96 -10.97 17.10
C GLY A 127 -6.26 -10.67 17.85
N LEU A 128 -7.26 -10.05 17.20
CA LEU A 128 -8.47 -9.55 17.87
C LEU A 128 -9.78 -10.11 17.29
N LEU A 129 -9.82 -10.47 16.01
CA LEU A 129 -11.08 -10.82 15.32
C LEU A 129 -11.17 -12.30 14.95
N TYR A 130 -10.05 -12.97 14.67
CA TYR A 130 -10.06 -14.37 14.26
C TYR A 130 -10.51 -15.29 15.42
N SER A 131 -11.59 -16.02 15.18
CA SER A 131 -12.27 -16.89 16.17
C SER A 131 -11.92 -18.37 16.07
N GLY A 132 -11.03 -18.76 15.15
CA GLY A 132 -10.69 -20.18 14.91
C GLY A 132 -11.53 -20.86 13.83
N ASP A 133 -12.33 -20.09 13.09
CA ASP A 133 -13.11 -20.59 11.95
C ASP A 133 -12.21 -21.03 10.79
N GLU A 134 -12.78 -21.77 9.84
CA GLU A 134 -12.06 -22.22 8.64
C GLU A 134 -11.56 -21.02 7.83
N VAL A 135 -10.26 -20.99 7.57
CA VAL A 135 -9.61 -19.90 6.83
C VAL A 135 -9.93 -20.05 5.34
N THR A 136 -10.68 -19.12 4.78
CA THR A 136 -11.05 -19.15 3.37
C THR A 136 -9.93 -18.56 2.49
N ALA A 137 -10.01 -18.82 1.17
CA ALA A 137 -9.11 -18.17 0.21
C ALA A 137 -9.22 -16.64 0.24
N VAL A 138 -10.42 -16.12 0.53
CA VAL A 138 -10.66 -14.68 0.64
C VAL A 138 -9.98 -14.12 1.88
N ASP A 139 -9.99 -14.86 2.99
CA ASP A 139 -9.26 -14.47 4.20
C ASP A 139 -7.74 -14.41 3.95
N ILE A 140 -7.18 -15.40 3.24
CA ILE A 140 -5.75 -15.41 2.88
C ILE A 140 -5.40 -14.21 2.00
N GLU A 141 -6.16 -13.95 0.95
CA GLU A 141 -5.92 -12.80 0.08
C GLU A 141 -6.04 -11.49 0.86
N THR A 142 -7.15 -11.34 1.57
CA THR A 142 -7.55 -10.09 2.25
C THR A 142 -6.72 -9.80 3.48
N HIS A 143 -6.13 -10.80 4.13
CA HIS A 143 -5.36 -10.64 5.38
C HIS A 143 -3.87 -11.01 5.28
N VAL A 144 -3.42 -11.76 4.26
CA VAL A 144 -2.03 -12.27 4.15
C VAL A 144 -1.29 -11.74 2.92
N ILE A 145 -1.83 -11.92 1.71
CA ILE A 145 -1.08 -11.67 0.46
C ILE A 145 -0.62 -10.22 0.34
N HIS A 146 -1.46 -9.26 0.73
CA HIS A 146 -1.10 -7.84 0.74
C HIS A 146 0.08 -7.52 1.66
N ARG A 147 0.33 -8.34 2.68
CA ARG A 147 1.40 -8.13 3.67
C ARG A 147 2.68 -8.79 3.20
N VAL A 148 2.57 -9.93 2.52
CA VAL A 148 3.69 -10.54 1.80
C VAL A 148 4.24 -9.56 0.77
N TYR A 149 3.38 -8.89 -0.02
CA TYR A 149 3.82 -7.81 -0.90
C TYR A 149 4.57 -6.72 -0.15
N VAL A 150 4.02 -6.20 0.96
CA VAL A 150 4.67 -5.13 1.75
C VAL A 150 6.06 -5.55 2.22
N ILE A 151 6.21 -6.77 2.74
CA ILE A 151 7.50 -7.29 3.21
C ILE A 151 8.48 -7.41 2.04
N LEU A 152 8.06 -8.03 0.93
CA LEU A 152 8.90 -8.16 -0.27
C LEU A 152 9.29 -6.78 -0.82
N ASN A 153 8.36 -5.83 -0.82
CA ASN A 153 8.61 -4.48 -1.30
C ASN A 153 9.63 -3.76 -0.42
N VAL A 154 9.56 -3.90 0.90
CA VAL A 154 10.58 -3.39 1.83
C VAL A 154 11.95 -4.03 1.54
N CYS A 155 12.00 -5.34 1.31
CA CYS A 155 13.25 -6.03 0.95
C CYS A 155 13.83 -5.56 -0.39
N VAL A 156 12.99 -5.42 -1.43
CA VAL A 156 13.39 -4.97 -2.78
C VAL A 156 13.87 -3.52 -2.77
N THR A 157 13.19 -2.65 -2.02
CA THR A 157 13.47 -1.20 -2.01
C THR A 157 14.49 -0.78 -0.96
N GLY A 158 14.77 -1.63 0.04
CA GLY A 158 15.53 -1.24 1.22
C GLY A 158 14.88 -0.11 2.02
N MET A 159 13.56 0.07 1.87
CA MET A 159 12.83 1.18 2.50
C MET A 159 12.84 1.04 4.01
N LEU A 160 13.65 1.87 4.69
CA LEU A 160 13.62 1.96 6.14
C LEU A 160 12.41 2.79 6.60
N MET A 161 11.46 2.10 7.21
CA MET A 161 10.30 2.70 7.89
C MET A 161 10.77 3.34 9.19
N ARG A 162 10.76 4.68 9.26
CA ARG A 162 11.18 5.41 10.46
C ARG A 162 9.99 5.69 11.37
N ILE A 163 10.11 5.32 12.65
CA ILE A 163 9.08 5.54 13.69
C ILE A 163 8.64 7.01 13.79
N LEU A 164 9.53 7.97 13.50
CA LEU A 164 9.22 9.40 13.54
C LEU A 164 8.01 9.81 12.67
N HIS A 165 7.65 9.00 11.68
CA HIS A 165 6.55 9.27 10.76
C HIS A 165 5.29 8.46 11.07
N PHE A 166 5.15 7.97 12.31
CA PHE A 166 3.96 7.27 12.78
C PHE A 166 2.67 8.09 12.63
N TRP A 167 2.78 9.42 12.53
CA TRP A 167 1.62 10.30 12.42
C TRP A 167 0.86 10.17 11.09
N PHE A 168 1.49 9.73 10.00
CA PHE A 168 0.78 9.48 8.74
C PHE A 168 -0.27 8.37 8.86
N PRO A 169 0.07 7.13 9.29
CA PRO A 169 -0.93 6.09 9.51
C PRO A 169 -1.90 6.42 10.64
N THR A 170 -1.49 7.20 11.66
CA THR A 170 -2.43 7.69 12.67
C THR A 170 -3.50 8.60 12.06
N LEU A 171 -3.12 9.54 11.20
CA LEU A 171 -4.08 10.42 10.54
C LEU A 171 -5.04 9.62 9.66
N PHE A 172 -4.54 8.63 8.92
CA PHE A 172 -5.37 7.70 8.15
C PHE A 172 -6.40 6.99 9.04
N GLY A 173 -5.95 6.43 10.17
CA GLY A 173 -6.84 5.77 11.13
C GLY A 173 -7.89 6.70 11.72
N LEU A 174 -7.53 7.95 12.04
CA LEU A 174 -8.48 8.97 12.52
C LEU A 174 -9.51 9.33 11.44
N THR A 175 -9.09 9.48 10.19
CA THR A 175 -9.99 9.74 9.06
C THR A 175 -10.99 8.58 8.89
N TYR A 176 -10.52 7.34 8.94
CA TYR A 176 -11.39 6.17 8.89
C TYR A 176 -12.36 6.11 10.08
N SER A 177 -11.89 6.40 11.30
CA SER A 177 -12.74 6.39 12.49
C SER A 177 -13.84 7.45 12.42
N LEU A 178 -13.52 8.65 11.92
CA LEU A 178 -14.51 9.71 11.68
C LEU A 178 -15.52 9.30 10.61
N PHE A 179 -15.05 8.75 9.49
CA PHE A 179 -15.93 8.21 8.45
C PHE A 179 -16.86 7.13 9.03
N SER A 180 -16.31 6.19 9.79
CA SER A 180 -17.07 5.09 10.40
C SER A 180 -18.11 5.61 11.38
N LEU A 181 -17.77 6.61 12.19
CA LEU A 181 -18.71 7.26 13.10
C LEU A 181 -19.90 7.85 12.33
N PHE A 182 -19.64 8.66 11.30
CA PHE A 182 -20.71 9.27 10.51
C PHE A 182 -21.54 8.25 9.74
N TYR A 183 -20.91 7.19 9.21
CA TYR A 183 -21.60 6.10 8.55
C TYR A 183 -22.64 5.45 9.49
N HIS A 184 -22.23 5.09 10.71
CA HIS A 184 -23.16 4.51 11.70
C HIS A 184 -24.25 5.48 12.15
N LEU A 185 -23.94 6.79 12.24
CA LEU A 185 -24.93 7.80 12.58
C LEU A 185 -25.96 8.04 11.46
N ALA A 186 -25.61 7.74 10.21
CA ALA A 186 -26.47 7.92 9.05
C ALA A 186 -27.49 6.77 8.84
N GLY A 187 -27.22 5.58 9.40
CA GLY A 187 -28.07 4.39 9.27
C GLY A 187 -27.62 3.47 8.15
#